data_AF-A0AAV9STE1-F1
#
_entry.id   AF-A0AAV9STE1-F1
#
_cell.length_a   1.000
_cell.length_b   1.000
_cell.length_c   1.000
_cell.angle_alpha   90.00
_cell.angle_beta   90.00
_cell.angle_gamma   90.00
#
_symmetry.space_group_name_H-M   'P 1'
#
loop_
_entity.id
_entity.type
_entity.pdbx_description
1 polymer ?
#
loop_
_entity_poly.entity_id
_entity_poly.type
_entity_poly.pdbx_seq_one_letter_code
_entity_poly.pdbx_strand_id
1 'polypeptide(L)'
;MSQINSGLGASTVTAETINGLVKITVKAGSQPLTHYYVAKPGDPTIYMATYITGEISPGELRWLARLQRKQVPNGWHGNVGDDNGYRFIEDKVHGVTGSNVGVWMIMPGTAYETSAGGPFMRDINTKTDVDQELSWYMNSGHVRTEPWRFGLLGPYAMRFTTGSQPSATLDTSFFSSLSIQGYVPDSGRGSVSGTATGVTGSFETVVHWFNDNAQYWTKASGGKYTSPLMKPGSYTMKMYRDEFSVAQDTVTITAGGKITKNIASTESNPSVIWRIGDFDGQPFELKNGDKIEPADQLSGVVLRVGTTLSFKTGRPNVKINNWQGSDPGAPRLIDSRGVTRGAYRGFGEVYTWNVPATALKQGSNTLTIGVFGTGDADYLSANYIVDAIELQGKAGVDSPKD
;
A
#
# COMPACT_ATOMS: atom_id res chain seq x y z
N MET A 1 -27.40 -8.27 3.66
CA MET A 1 -26.91 -9.61 3.26
C MET A 1 -25.39 -9.56 3.14
N SER A 2 -24.66 -10.53 3.71
CA SER A 2 -23.19 -10.57 3.72
C SER A 2 -22.66 -11.59 2.72
N GLN A 3 -21.71 -11.20 1.86
CA GLN A 3 -21.29 -12.00 0.71
C GLN A 3 -20.01 -11.45 0.04
N ILE A 4 -19.46 -12.22 -0.92
CA ILE A 4 -18.48 -11.70 -1.87
C ILE A 4 -19.14 -10.67 -2.80
N ASN A 5 -18.50 -9.52 -2.99
CA ASN A 5 -18.97 -8.39 -3.81
C ASN A 5 -20.46 -8.09 -3.56
N SER A 6 -21.27 -8.10 -4.63
CA SER A 6 -22.73 -7.92 -4.58
C SER A 6 -23.48 -9.25 -4.65
N GLY A 7 -22.80 -10.36 -4.38
CA GLY A 7 -23.31 -11.72 -4.44
C GLY A 7 -22.75 -12.50 -5.62
N LEU A 8 -22.59 -13.81 -5.42
CA LEU A 8 -22.09 -14.73 -6.45
C LEU A 8 -23.18 -15.21 -7.42
N GLY A 9 -24.44 -14.86 -7.17
CA GLY A 9 -25.59 -15.40 -7.90
C GLY A 9 -25.72 -16.91 -7.70
N ALA A 10 -26.15 -17.62 -8.75
CA ALA A 10 -26.27 -19.07 -8.72
C ALA A 10 -24.91 -19.72 -8.40
N SER A 11 -24.89 -20.56 -7.36
CA SER A 11 -23.67 -21.19 -6.85
C SER A 11 -23.95 -22.63 -6.45
N THR A 12 -22.95 -23.49 -6.61
CA THR A 12 -22.96 -24.83 -6.02
C THR A 12 -22.39 -24.74 -4.61
N VAL A 13 -23.18 -25.12 -3.61
CA VAL A 13 -22.79 -25.07 -2.20
C VAL A 13 -22.72 -26.48 -1.63
N THR A 14 -21.59 -26.80 -1.00
CA THR A 14 -21.42 -28.05 -0.24
C THR A 14 -20.97 -27.72 1.18
N ALA A 15 -21.35 -28.55 2.14
CA ALA A 15 -20.92 -28.45 3.52
C ALA A 15 -20.49 -29.83 4.02
N GLU A 16 -19.38 -29.87 4.74
CA GLU A 16 -18.82 -31.10 5.32
C GLU A 16 -18.15 -30.82 6.66
N THR A 17 -18.03 -31.86 7.49
CA THR A 17 -17.27 -31.82 8.74
C THR A 17 -16.01 -32.66 8.58
N ILE A 18 -14.84 -32.03 8.69
CA ILE A 18 -13.53 -32.67 8.58
C ILE A 18 -12.77 -32.45 9.89
N ASN A 19 -12.41 -33.52 10.59
CA ASN A 19 -11.67 -33.44 11.87
C ASN A 19 -12.33 -32.49 12.90
N GLY A 20 -13.67 -32.48 12.96
CA GLY A 20 -14.43 -31.60 13.87
C GLY A 20 -14.58 -30.15 13.39
N LEU A 21 -14.03 -29.79 12.23
CA LEU A 21 -14.17 -28.48 11.59
C LEU A 21 -15.30 -28.51 10.57
N VAL A 22 -16.19 -27.52 10.59
CA VAL A 22 -17.19 -27.35 9.54
C VAL A 22 -16.57 -26.56 8.40
N LYS A 23 -16.57 -27.11 7.18
CA LYS A 23 -16.15 -26.42 5.96
C LYS A 23 -17.35 -26.29 5.02
N ILE A 24 -17.61 -25.08 4.54
CA ILE A 24 -18.58 -24.80 3.49
C ILE A 24 -17.81 -24.32 2.27
N THR A 25 -18.05 -24.95 1.12
CA THR A 25 -17.48 -24.57 -0.17
C THR A 25 -18.58 -24.00 -1.05
N VAL A 26 -18.35 -22.80 -1.59
CA VAL A 26 -19.26 -22.09 -2.49
C VAL A 26 -18.56 -21.87 -3.81
N LYS A 27 -18.92 -22.65 -4.84
CA LYS A 27 -18.40 -22.46 -6.19
C LYS A 27 -19.36 -21.59 -7.00
N ALA A 28 -18.90 -20.42 -7.44
CA ALA A 28 -19.71 -19.52 -8.26
C ALA A 28 -20.00 -20.16 -9.62
N GLY A 29 -21.24 -20.03 -10.11
CA GLY A 29 -21.64 -20.58 -11.40
C GLY A 29 -21.15 -19.78 -12.60
N SER A 30 -21.00 -18.46 -12.44
CA SER A 30 -20.71 -17.51 -13.52
C SER A 30 -19.38 -16.77 -13.39
N GLN A 31 -18.62 -17.02 -12.32
CA GLN A 31 -17.35 -16.35 -12.05
C GLN A 31 -16.26 -17.39 -11.75
N PRO A 32 -14.98 -17.12 -12.08
CA PRO A 32 -13.87 -18.03 -11.83
C PRO A 32 -13.44 -18.01 -10.35
N LEU A 33 -14.39 -18.29 -9.44
CA LEU A 33 -14.26 -18.10 -8.00
C LEU A 33 -14.84 -19.29 -7.21
N THR A 34 -14.05 -19.77 -6.25
CA THR A 34 -14.51 -20.65 -5.17
C THR A 34 -14.28 -19.95 -3.83
N HIS A 35 -15.34 -19.78 -3.04
CA HIS A 35 -15.26 -19.19 -1.71
C HIS A 35 -15.44 -20.27 -0.64
N TYR A 36 -14.74 -20.10 0.49
CA TYR A 36 -14.74 -21.05 1.59
C TYR A 36 -15.13 -20.35 2.88
N TYR A 37 -15.99 -21.00 3.66
CA TYR A 37 -16.18 -20.71 5.08
C TYR A 37 -15.70 -21.90 5.90
N VAL A 38 -15.04 -21.62 7.03
CA VAL A 38 -14.65 -22.63 8.01
C VAL A 38 -15.00 -22.16 9.41
N ALA A 39 -15.54 -23.06 10.23
CA ALA A 39 -15.85 -22.82 11.64
C ALA A 39 -15.27 -23.91 12.53
N LYS A 40 -14.86 -23.52 13.74
CA LYS A 40 -14.35 -24.42 14.79
C LYS A 40 -15.34 -24.48 15.96
N PRO A 41 -15.52 -25.62 16.63
CA PRO A 41 -16.34 -25.70 17.83
C PRO A 41 -15.87 -24.73 18.92
N GLY A 42 -16.79 -23.94 19.48
CA GLY A 42 -16.52 -23.01 20.58
C GLY A 42 -15.75 -21.73 20.21
N ASP A 43 -15.39 -21.53 18.94
CA ASP A 43 -14.69 -20.33 18.47
C ASP A 43 -15.68 -19.39 17.75
N PRO A 44 -15.93 -18.17 18.24
CA PRO A 44 -16.85 -17.21 17.62
C PRO A 44 -16.21 -16.53 16.40
N THR A 45 -15.66 -17.33 15.48
CA THR A 45 -14.89 -16.88 14.32
C THR A 45 -15.35 -17.62 13.07
N ILE A 46 -15.68 -16.85 12.03
CA ILE A 46 -15.87 -17.37 10.67
C ILE A 46 -14.56 -17.18 9.93
N TYR A 47 -13.84 -18.27 9.69
CA TYR A 47 -12.63 -18.26 8.88
C TYR A 47 -13.04 -18.36 7.42
N MET A 48 -12.34 -17.64 6.54
CA MET A 48 -12.68 -17.53 5.14
C MET A 48 -11.43 -17.58 4.28
N ALA A 49 -11.61 -18.03 3.05
CA ALA A 49 -10.64 -17.87 1.98
C ALA A 49 -11.36 -17.83 0.64
N THR A 50 -10.76 -17.19 -0.35
CA THR A 50 -11.37 -17.03 -1.68
C THR A 50 -10.33 -17.41 -2.73
N TYR A 51 -10.60 -18.45 -3.52
CA TYR A 51 -9.74 -18.90 -4.60
C TYR A 51 -10.27 -18.37 -5.94
N ILE A 52 -9.42 -17.72 -6.73
CA ILE A 52 -9.77 -17.21 -8.06
C ILE A 52 -8.78 -17.69 -9.13
N THR A 53 -9.27 -17.92 -10.34
CA THR A 53 -8.43 -18.24 -11.52
C THR A 53 -8.48 -17.18 -12.62
N GLY A 54 -9.20 -16.08 -12.37
CA GLY A 54 -9.33 -14.95 -13.28
C GLY A 54 -9.93 -13.74 -12.57
N GLU A 55 -10.03 -12.63 -13.28
CA GLU A 55 -10.65 -11.41 -12.77
C GLU A 55 -12.14 -11.64 -12.45
N ILE A 56 -12.60 -11.00 -11.38
CA ILE A 56 -13.97 -11.11 -10.87
C ILE A 56 -14.72 -9.84 -11.25
N SER A 57 -15.87 -9.98 -11.90
CA SER A 57 -16.72 -8.84 -12.21
C SER A 57 -17.18 -8.16 -10.90
N PRO A 58 -17.08 -6.83 -10.76
CA PRO A 58 -16.88 -5.83 -11.81
C PRO A 58 -15.43 -5.29 -11.98
N GLY A 59 -14.40 -6.07 -11.64
CA GLY A 59 -13.00 -5.63 -11.63
C GLY A 59 -12.47 -5.30 -10.23
N GLU A 60 -13.11 -5.87 -9.20
CA GLU A 60 -12.71 -5.81 -7.78
C GLU A 60 -13.13 -7.09 -7.07
N LEU A 61 -12.48 -7.38 -5.93
CA LEU A 61 -12.84 -8.50 -5.08
C LEU A 61 -12.83 -8.10 -3.61
N ARG A 62 -14.00 -8.19 -2.97
CA ARG A 62 -14.19 -7.93 -1.55
C ARG A 62 -15.08 -8.96 -0.88
N TRP A 63 -14.80 -9.23 0.39
CA TRP A 63 -15.83 -9.71 1.31
C TRP A 63 -16.55 -8.49 1.88
N LEU A 64 -17.87 -8.56 1.94
CA LEU A 64 -18.71 -7.49 2.49
C LEU A 64 -19.71 -8.06 3.49
N ALA A 65 -19.53 -7.71 4.76
CA ALA A 65 -20.51 -7.95 5.81
C ALA A 65 -21.44 -6.74 5.95
N ARG A 66 -22.74 -6.94 5.73
CA ARG A 66 -23.78 -5.92 5.93
C ARG A 66 -24.47 -6.18 7.26
N LEU A 67 -24.12 -5.37 8.27
CA LEU A 67 -24.49 -5.58 9.66
C LEU A 67 -25.54 -4.54 10.10
N GLN A 68 -26.30 -4.89 11.14
CA GLN A 68 -27.31 -3.98 11.69
C GLN A 68 -26.65 -2.75 12.32
N ARG A 69 -26.77 -1.60 11.67
CA ARG A 69 -26.18 -0.33 12.13
C ARG A 69 -26.54 0.03 13.56
N LYS A 70 -27.76 -0.27 14.01
CA LYS A 70 -28.18 -0.03 15.41
C LYS A 70 -27.33 -0.79 16.44
N GLN A 71 -26.83 -1.97 16.09
CA GLN A 71 -26.07 -2.84 17.00
C GLN A 71 -24.58 -2.51 16.98
N VAL A 72 -24.05 -2.16 15.81
CA VAL A 72 -22.62 -1.84 15.61
C VAL A 72 -22.46 -0.47 14.93
N PRO A 73 -22.85 0.64 15.58
CA PRO A 73 -22.87 1.95 14.94
C PRO A 73 -21.49 2.54 14.69
N ASN A 74 -20.44 2.02 15.32
CA ASN A 74 -19.10 2.61 15.30
C ASN A 74 -18.22 1.85 14.32
N GLY A 75 -17.94 2.44 13.16
CA GLY A 75 -16.94 1.94 12.21
C GLY A 75 -15.52 2.34 12.61
N TRP A 76 -14.55 1.48 12.35
CA TRP A 76 -13.15 1.87 12.43
C TRP A 76 -12.77 2.66 11.18
N HIS A 77 -12.20 3.85 11.38
CA HIS A 77 -11.68 4.74 10.34
C HIS A 77 -10.18 5.00 10.53
N GLY A 78 -9.43 5.10 9.43
CA GLY A 78 -8.05 5.60 9.46
C GLY A 78 -7.99 7.12 9.69
N ASN A 79 -6.79 7.66 9.95
CA ASN A 79 -6.58 9.08 10.24
C ASN A 79 -6.68 10.02 9.00
N VAL A 80 -6.95 9.51 7.79
CA VAL A 80 -6.87 10.29 6.53
C VAL A 80 -8.05 9.99 5.59
N GLY A 81 -8.93 10.98 5.42
CA GLY A 81 -9.93 11.09 4.34
C GLY A 81 -11.07 10.04 4.33
N ASP A 82 -12.12 10.32 3.55
CA ASP A 82 -13.35 9.51 3.45
C ASP A 82 -13.15 8.10 2.81
N ASP A 83 -11.92 7.68 2.49
CA ASP A 83 -11.61 6.29 2.15
C ASP A 83 -11.06 5.58 3.40
N ASN A 84 -11.96 4.85 4.05
CA ASN A 84 -11.87 4.29 5.39
C ASN A 84 -10.84 3.15 5.56
N GLY A 85 -9.58 3.33 5.14
CA GLY A 85 -8.56 2.28 5.05
C GLY A 85 -7.20 2.57 5.69
N TYR A 86 -6.59 1.56 6.29
CA TYR A 86 -5.16 1.59 6.67
C TYR A 86 -4.25 1.14 5.52
N ARG A 87 -2.95 1.44 5.62
CA ARG A 87 -1.96 0.75 4.75
C ARG A 87 -2.06 -0.74 5.04
N PHE A 88 -2.05 -1.61 4.04
CA PHE A 88 -2.12 -3.07 4.23
C PHE A 88 -1.03 -3.62 5.16
N ILE A 89 0.11 -2.93 5.27
CA ILE A 89 1.15 -3.24 6.26
C ILE A 89 0.71 -3.05 7.71
N GLU A 90 -0.19 -2.12 7.98
CA GLU A 90 -0.77 -1.82 9.30
C GLU A 90 -2.13 -2.50 9.51
N ASP A 91 -2.83 -2.79 8.43
CA ASP A 91 -4.21 -3.27 8.47
C ASP A 91 -4.31 -4.78 8.76
N LYS A 92 -4.04 -5.15 10.01
CA LYS A 92 -4.14 -6.54 10.46
C LYS A 92 -5.48 -6.88 11.09
N VAL A 93 -6.11 -5.89 11.73
CA VAL A 93 -7.43 -6.02 12.35
C VAL A 93 -8.15 -4.69 12.22
N HIS A 94 -9.37 -4.73 11.70
CA HIS A 94 -10.31 -3.62 11.70
C HIS A 94 -11.72 -4.14 11.94
N GLY A 95 -12.63 -3.30 12.39
CA GLY A 95 -13.96 -3.78 12.78
C GLY A 95 -14.99 -2.70 12.97
N VAL A 96 -16.15 -3.14 13.44
CA VAL A 96 -17.28 -2.30 13.82
C VAL A 96 -17.74 -2.69 15.22
N THR A 97 -18.13 -1.72 16.05
CA THR A 97 -18.46 -1.95 17.46
C THR A 97 -19.75 -1.25 17.89
N GLY A 98 -20.33 -1.76 18.97
CA GLY A 98 -21.40 -1.14 19.76
C GLY A 98 -21.22 -1.46 21.24
N SER A 99 -22.24 -1.21 22.06
CA SER A 99 -22.10 -1.22 23.53
C SER A 99 -21.59 -2.53 24.13
N ASN A 100 -21.88 -3.69 23.51
CA ASN A 100 -21.44 -5.02 23.99
C ASN A 100 -21.16 -5.99 22.83
N VAL A 101 -20.82 -5.45 21.66
CA VAL A 101 -20.60 -6.25 20.45
C VAL A 101 -19.47 -5.65 19.63
N GLY A 102 -18.60 -6.51 19.15
CA GLY A 102 -17.57 -6.17 18.16
C GLY A 102 -17.57 -7.21 17.06
N VAL A 103 -17.50 -6.77 15.81
CA VAL A 103 -17.31 -7.64 14.65
C VAL A 103 -16.04 -7.19 13.93
N TRP A 104 -15.08 -8.09 13.82
CA TRP A 104 -13.71 -7.77 13.45
C TRP A 104 -13.24 -8.61 12.29
N MET A 105 -12.75 -7.97 11.23
CA MET A 105 -11.93 -8.63 10.21
C MET A 105 -10.51 -8.78 10.73
N ILE A 106 -9.93 -9.95 10.52
CA ILE A 106 -8.56 -10.29 10.87
C ILE A 106 -7.87 -10.79 9.61
N MET A 107 -6.76 -10.15 9.23
CA MET A 107 -5.92 -10.49 8.08
C MET A 107 -4.57 -11.01 8.61
N PRO A 108 -4.51 -12.27 9.09
CA PRO A 108 -3.32 -12.79 9.73
C PRO A 108 -2.22 -13.12 8.73
N GLY A 109 -0.97 -13.03 9.17
CA GLY A 109 0.20 -13.56 8.45
C GLY A 109 0.24 -13.11 6.98
N THR A 110 0.02 -14.07 6.07
CA THR A 110 0.11 -13.90 4.61
C THR A 110 -1.25 -13.63 3.95
N ALA A 111 -2.28 -13.16 4.67
CA ALA A 111 -3.61 -12.93 4.10
C ALA A 111 -3.60 -12.04 2.84
N TYR A 112 -2.71 -11.05 2.79
CA TYR A 112 -2.53 -10.14 1.65
C TYR A 112 -1.61 -10.67 0.54
N GLU A 113 -1.13 -11.91 0.60
CA GLU A 113 -0.09 -12.37 -0.33
C GLU A 113 -0.54 -12.38 -1.79
N THR A 114 -1.84 -12.49 -2.03
CA THR A 114 -2.46 -12.49 -3.37
C THR A 114 -3.22 -11.18 -3.65
N SER A 115 -3.11 -10.18 -2.77
CA SER A 115 -3.58 -8.81 -3.06
C SER A 115 -2.65 -8.11 -4.06
N ALA A 116 -3.01 -6.90 -4.48
CA ALA A 116 -2.22 -6.07 -5.39
C ALA A 116 -1.97 -4.67 -4.81
N GLY A 117 -0.83 -4.05 -5.15
CA GLY A 117 -0.49 -2.68 -4.79
C GLY A 117 0.60 -2.54 -3.72
N GLY A 118 1.15 -3.64 -3.21
CA GLY A 118 2.21 -3.64 -2.23
C GLY A 118 1.79 -3.26 -0.80
N PRO A 119 2.77 -3.03 0.11
CA PRO A 119 2.52 -2.83 1.54
C PRO A 119 1.74 -1.56 1.89
N PHE A 120 1.81 -0.55 1.01
CA PHE A 120 1.26 0.80 1.26
C PHE A 120 -0.10 1.02 0.60
N MET A 121 -0.61 0.02 -0.14
CA MET A 121 -1.97 0.01 -0.64
C MET A 121 -2.96 0.19 0.52
N ARG A 122 -4.05 0.92 0.24
CA ARG A 122 -5.14 1.18 1.18
C ARG A 122 -6.44 0.93 0.46
N ASP A 123 -7.45 0.47 1.19
CA ASP A 123 -8.77 0.23 0.61
C ASP A 123 -9.88 0.37 1.67
N ILE A 124 -11.13 0.28 1.27
CA ILE A 124 -12.28 0.53 2.15
C ILE A 124 -12.41 -0.60 3.19
N ASN A 125 -12.35 -0.28 4.48
CA ASN A 125 -12.58 -1.26 5.56
C ASN A 125 -13.98 -1.21 6.15
N THR A 126 -14.53 0.00 6.31
CA THR A 126 -15.89 0.18 6.80
C THR A 126 -16.62 1.26 6.02
N LYS A 127 -17.95 1.19 5.98
CA LYS A 127 -18.80 2.26 5.46
C LYS A 127 -20.12 2.24 6.19
N THR A 128 -20.62 3.41 6.54
CA THR A 128 -21.92 3.54 7.19
C THR A 128 -22.90 4.19 6.23
N ASP A 129 -23.91 3.45 5.79
CA ASP A 129 -25.04 3.97 5.02
C ASP A 129 -26.39 3.61 5.68
N VAL A 130 -27.22 2.82 5.00
CA VAL A 130 -28.39 2.14 5.58
C VAL A 130 -27.92 1.03 6.53
N ASP A 131 -26.93 0.24 6.09
CA ASP A 131 -26.29 -0.80 6.90
C ASP A 131 -24.97 -0.29 7.49
N GLN A 132 -24.44 -1.01 8.48
CA GLN A 132 -23.03 -0.91 8.82
C GLN A 132 -22.27 -1.93 7.98
N GLU A 133 -21.52 -1.44 6.99
CA GLU A 133 -20.67 -2.28 6.14
C GLU A 133 -19.30 -2.46 6.79
N LEU A 134 -18.85 -3.72 6.83
CA LEU A 134 -17.51 -4.14 7.21
C LEU A 134 -16.94 -4.98 6.07
N SER A 135 -15.80 -4.59 5.51
CA SER A 135 -15.24 -5.20 4.31
C SER A 135 -13.77 -5.56 4.45
N TRP A 136 -13.36 -6.59 3.72
CA TRP A 136 -11.97 -6.74 3.32
C TRP A 136 -11.90 -6.73 1.81
N TYR A 137 -11.30 -5.68 1.26
CA TYR A 137 -10.96 -5.61 -0.16
C TYR A 137 -9.68 -6.37 -0.40
N MET A 138 -9.83 -7.53 -1.03
CA MET A 138 -8.70 -8.36 -1.42
C MET A 138 -7.95 -7.73 -2.58
N ASN A 139 -8.67 -7.08 -3.50
CA ASN A 139 -8.13 -6.22 -4.56
C ASN A 139 -9.20 -5.25 -5.08
N SER A 140 -8.77 -4.10 -5.62
CA SER A 140 -9.66 -3.10 -6.25
C SER A 140 -8.90 -2.18 -7.20
N GLY A 141 -9.64 -1.53 -8.11
CA GLY A 141 -9.08 -0.51 -9.00
C GLY A 141 -8.67 0.78 -8.27
N HIS A 142 -8.85 0.87 -6.95
CA HIS A 142 -8.55 2.06 -6.15
C HIS A 142 -7.05 2.33 -6.10
N VAL A 143 -6.58 3.25 -6.94
CA VAL A 143 -5.16 3.63 -7.04
C VAL A 143 -4.23 2.42 -7.23
N ARG A 144 -4.68 1.44 -8.02
CA ARG A 144 -3.93 0.21 -8.26
C ARG A 144 -2.63 0.47 -9.03
N THR A 145 -1.50 0.02 -8.47
CA THR A 145 -0.16 0.15 -9.07
C THR A 145 0.44 -1.15 -9.60
N GLU A 146 -0.17 -2.30 -9.30
CA GLU A 146 0.28 -3.63 -9.74
C GLU A 146 -0.82 -4.39 -10.52
N PRO A 147 -0.46 -5.36 -11.39
CA PRO A 147 -1.41 -6.30 -11.97
C PRO A 147 -2.13 -7.15 -10.90
N TRP A 148 -3.24 -7.77 -11.30
CA TRP A 148 -3.90 -8.78 -10.47
C TRP A 148 -3.07 -10.03 -10.29
N ARG A 149 -3.14 -10.60 -9.09
CA ARG A 149 -2.64 -11.94 -8.78
C ARG A 149 -3.81 -12.90 -8.68
N PHE A 150 -3.59 -14.16 -9.07
CA PHE A 150 -4.60 -15.21 -9.03
C PHE A 150 -4.15 -16.34 -8.10
N GLY A 151 -5.12 -17.07 -7.57
CA GLY A 151 -4.89 -18.08 -6.54
C GLY A 151 -5.75 -17.82 -5.30
N LEU A 152 -5.26 -18.28 -4.15
CA LEU A 152 -5.97 -18.15 -2.88
C LEU A 152 -5.71 -16.78 -2.24
N LEU A 153 -6.76 -16.04 -1.93
CA LEU A 153 -6.75 -14.83 -1.12
C LEU A 153 -7.18 -15.18 0.31
N GLY A 154 -6.38 -14.75 1.28
CA GLY A 154 -6.47 -15.17 2.67
C GLY A 154 -5.49 -16.31 3.03
N PRO A 155 -5.77 -17.10 4.08
CA PRO A 155 -6.97 -17.07 4.90
C PRO A 155 -7.17 -15.73 5.63
N TYR A 156 -8.43 -15.36 5.84
CA TYR A 156 -8.86 -14.22 6.63
C TYR A 156 -9.98 -14.66 7.55
N ALA A 157 -10.34 -13.85 8.54
CA ALA A 157 -11.37 -14.24 9.49
C ALA A 157 -12.25 -13.07 9.89
N MET A 158 -13.51 -13.38 10.19
CA MET A 158 -14.46 -12.46 10.82
C MET A 158 -14.80 -12.98 12.22
N ARG A 159 -14.37 -12.26 13.26
CA ARG A 159 -14.53 -12.66 14.66
C ARG A 159 -15.55 -11.79 15.38
N PHE A 160 -16.39 -12.43 16.16
CA PHE A 160 -17.39 -11.80 17.02
C PHE A 160 -16.86 -11.73 18.46
N THR A 161 -16.91 -10.55 19.06
CA THR A 161 -16.49 -10.30 20.45
C THR A 161 -17.57 -9.52 21.20
N THR A 162 -17.38 -9.34 22.50
CA THR A 162 -18.22 -8.48 23.34
C THR A 162 -17.87 -6.98 23.21
N GLY A 163 -17.07 -6.60 22.21
CA GLY A 163 -16.70 -5.22 21.91
C GLY A 163 -15.20 -5.01 21.76
N SER A 164 -14.38 -5.76 22.48
CA SER A 164 -12.91 -5.62 22.42
C SER A 164 -12.33 -6.12 21.10
N GLN A 165 -11.28 -5.45 20.63
CA GLN A 165 -10.50 -5.87 19.46
C GLN A 165 -9.76 -7.19 19.76
N PRO A 166 -9.86 -8.20 18.88
CA PRO A 166 -9.11 -9.44 19.04
C PRO A 166 -7.64 -9.29 18.63
N SER A 167 -6.83 -10.30 18.96
CA SER A 167 -5.45 -10.40 18.48
C SER A 167 -5.36 -10.38 16.95
N ALA A 168 -4.36 -9.70 16.43
CA ALA A 168 -3.96 -9.76 15.02
C ALA A 168 -3.32 -11.11 14.63
N THR A 169 -2.79 -11.84 15.61
CA THR A 169 -2.25 -13.19 15.41
C THR A 169 -3.37 -14.20 15.52
N LEU A 170 -3.61 -14.92 14.43
CA LEU A 170 -4.63 -15.95 14.35
C LEU A 170 -4.04 -17.20 13.67
N ASP A 171 -4.13 -18.34 14.35
CA ASP A 171 -3.71 -19.62 13.77
C ASP A 171 -4.70 -20.07 12.69
N THR A 172 -4.18 -20.20 11.47
CA THR A 172 -4.89 -20.67 10.27
C THR A 172 -4.25 -21.92 9.66
N SER A 173 -3.29 -22.56 10.35
CA SER A 173 -2.54 -23.72 9.86
C SER A 173 -3.44 -24.94 9.58
N PHE A 174 -4.58 -25.05 10.26
CA PHE A 174 -5.58 -26.10 10.07
C PHE A 174 -6.18 -26.14 8.65
N PHE A 175 -6.08 -25.04 7.87
CA PHE A 175 -6.48 -25.02 6.45
C PHE A 175 -5.75 -26.09 5.62
N SER A 176 -4.54 -26.52 6.04
CA SER A 176 -3.78 -27.61 5.42
C SER A 176 -4.54 -28.94 5.37
N SER A 177 -5.46 -29.18 6.31
CA SER A 177 -6.24 -30.42 6.40
C SER A 177 -7.57 -30.39 5.62
N LEU A 178 -7.91 -29.24 5.01
CA LEU A 178 -9.25 -28.96 4.51
C LEU A 178 -9.39 -29.04 2.98
N SER A 179 -8.31 -29.36 2.26
CA SER A 179 -8.28 -29.41 0.79
C SER A 179 -8.76 -28.10 0.15
N ILE A 180 -8.24 -26.97 0.64
CA ILE A 180 -8.56 -25.63 0.13
C ILE A 180 -7.73 -25.35 -1.13
N GLN A 181 -8.40 -24.97 -2.22
CA GLN A 181 -7.72 -24.70 -3.50
C GLN A 181 -6.68 -23.60 -3.35
N GLY A 182 -5.47 -23.82 -3.88
CA GLY A 182 -4.37 -22.84 -3.84
C GLY A 182 -3.75 -22.59 -2.47
N TYR A 183 -4.16 -23.30 -1.41
CA TYR A 183 -3.54 -23.18 -0.09
C TYR A 183 -2.15 -23.83 -0.10
N VAL A 184 -1.15 -23.07 0.32
CA VAL A 184 0.22 -23.56 0.52
C VAL A 184 0.51 -23.59 2.02
N PRO A 185 0.71 -24.76 2.65
CA PRO A 185 1.01 -24.86 4.07
C PRO A 185 2.42 -24.35 4.38
N ASP A 186 2.71 -24.14 5.66
CA ASP A 186 4.02 -23.66 6.13
C ASP A 186 5.19 -24.53 5.67
N SER A 187 5.01 -25.86 5.61
CA SER A 187 6.01 -26.80 5.11
C SER A 187 6.34 -26.62 3.62
N GLY A 188 5.44 -26.01 2.86
CA GLY A 188 5.62 -25.66 1.45
C GLY A 188 6.25 -24.28 1.22
N ARG A 189 6.62 -23.57 2.29
CA ARG A 189 7.09 -22.17 2.25
C ARG A 189 8.54 -22.06 2.74
N GLY A 190 9.20 -20.97 2.37
CA GLY A 190 10.52 -20.59 2.87
C GLY A 190 10.51 -19.19 3.47
N SER A 191 11.67 -18.70 3.91
CA SER A 191 11.82 -17.34 4.41
C SER A 191 13.19 -16.74 4.11
N VAL A 192 13.25 -15.42 4.13
CA VAL A 192 14.48 -14.63 4.04
C VAL A 192 14.61 -13.72 5.25
N SER A 193 15.81 -13.65 5.80
CA SER A 193 16.18 -12.70 6.85
C SER A 193 17.46 -11.96 6.49
N GLY A 194 17.74 -10.87 7.18
CA GLY A 194 18.99 -10.14 6.98
C GLY A 194 18.95 -8.76 7.61
N THR A 195 19.84 -7.90 7.12
CA THR A 195 19.97 -6.52 7.55
C THR A 195 19.72 -5.55 6.39
N ALA A 196 18.85 -4.58 6.63
CA ALA A 196 18.59 -3.39 5.84
C ALA A 196 19.44 -2.23 6.38
N THR A 197 20.25 -1.58 5.53
CA THR A 197 21.17 -0.50 5.95
C THR A 197 21.08 0.73 5.04
N GLY A 198 21.59 1.87 5.51
CA GLY A 198 21.66 3.10 4.70
C GLY A 198 20.40 3.97 4.73
N VAL A 199 19.39 3.61 5.52
CA VAL A 199 18.32 4.53 5.94
C VAL A 199 18.77 5.18 7.25
N THR A 200 18.97 6.49 7.24
CA THR A 200 19.41 7.28 8.40
C THR A 200 18.25 8.08 8.97
N GLY A 201 18.29 8.42 10.27
CA GLY A 201 17.21 9.17 10.92
C GLY A 201 16.16 8.26 11.57
N SER A 202 14.98 8.82 11.88
CA SER A 202 13.89 8.12 12.58
C SER A 202 12.85 7.49 11.66
N PHE A 203 13.16 7.36 10.37
CA PHE A 203 12.24 6.83 9.36
C PHE A 203 11.99 5.33 9.51
N GLU A 204 10.79 4.89 9.15
CA GLU A 204 10.48 3.47 9.06
C GLU A 204 11.26 2.84 7.92
N THR A 205 11.79 1.63 8.12
CA THR A 205 12.40 0.85 7.03
C THR A 205 11.52 -0.34 6.71
N VAL A 206 11.00 -0.40 5.49
CA VAL A 206 10.16 -1.51 5.01
C VAL A 206 10.91 -2.31 3.96
N VAL A 207 10.81 -3.64 4.04
CA VAL A 207 11.30 -4.56 3.00
C VAL A 207 10.09 -5.26 2.37
N HIS A 208 10.01 -5.23 1.04
CA HIS A 208 8.92 -5.76 0.22
C HIS A 208 9.47 -6.78 -0.78
N TRP A 209 8.82 -7.93 -0.89
CA TRP A 209 9.09 -8.95 -1.89
C TRP A 209 7.86 -9.17 -2.75
N PHE A 210 8.01 -9.17 -4.07
CA PHE A 210 6.88 -9.43 -4.96
C PHE A 210 7.29 -10.06 -6.28
N ASN A 211 6.36 -10.80 -6.86
CA ASN A 211 6.35 -11.27 -8.24
C ASN A 211 4.89 -11.32 -8.74
N ASP A 212 4.67 -11.95 -9.89
CA ASP A 212 3.34 -12.06 -10.51
C ASP A 212 2.36 -12.93 -9.70
N ASN A 213 2.87 -13.77 -8.79
CA ASN A 213 2.06 -14.74 -8.04
C ASN A 213 1.81 -14.33 -6.59
N ALA A 214 2.72 -13.58 -5.97
CA ALA A 214 2.60 -13.19 -4.57
C ALA A 214 3.36 -11.91 -4.20
N GLN A 215 2.93 -11.29 -3.10
CA GLN A 215 3.60 -10.16 -2.43
C GLN A 215 3.74 -10.41 -0.92
N TYR A 216 4.81 -9.89 -0.31
CA TYR A 216 5.13 -10.04 1.11
C TYR A 216 5.91 -8.85 1.62
N TRP A 217 5.79 -8.49 2.89
CA TRP A 217 6.56 -7.38 3.45
C TRP A 217 6.81 -7.56 4.94
N THR A 218 7.75 -6.77 5.45
CA THR A 218 8.04 -6.66 6.88
C THR A 218 8.70 -5.31 7.18
N LYS A 219 8.56 -4.84 8.42
CA LYS A 219 9.30 -3.68 8.94
C LYS A 219 10.64 -4.15 9.51
N ALA A 220 11.73 -3.47 9.18
CA ALA A 220 13.03 -3.72 9.80
C ALA A 220 13.11 -3.03 11.16
N SER A 221 13.67 -3.71 12.16
CA SER A 221 13.89 -3.18 13.52
C SER A 221 15.37 -3.25 13.86
N GLY A 222 15.99 -2.09 14.16
CA GLY A 222 17.45 -1.99 14.30
C GLY A 222 18.19 -2.48 13.04
N GLY A 223 17.60 -2.22 11.86
CA GLY A 223 18.07 -2.72 10.56
C GLY A 223 17.78 -4.20 10.30
N LYS A 224 17.45 -5.01 11.31
CA LYS A 224 17.20 -6.45 11.10
C LYS A 224 15.78 -6.70 10.63
N TYR A 225 15.62 -7.66 9.73
CA TYR A 225 14.31 -8.04 9.24
C TYR A 225 14.20 -9.57 9.06
N THR A 226 12.96 -10.06 9.05
CA THR A 226 12.61 -11.43 8.66
C THR A 226 11.29 -11.38 7.91
N SER A 227 11.24 -12.01 6.74
CA SER A 227 10.02 -12.09 5.93
C SER A 227 8.96 -12.96 6.63
N PRO A 228 7.67 -12.80 6.27
CA PRO A 228 6.69 -13.85 6.44
C PRO A 228 7.12 -15.16 5.75
N LEU A 229 6.37 -16.24 5.95
CA LEU A 229 6.55 -17.48 5.18
C LEU A 229 6.10 -17.28 3.73
N MET A 230 7.05 -17.33 2.81
CA MET A 230 6.85 -17.01 1.41
C MET A 230 6.67 -18.28 0.56
N LYS A 231 5.79 -18.21 -0.44
CA LYS A 231 5.71 -19.24 -1.49
C LYS A 231 7.07 -19.35 -2.20
N PRO A 232 7.50 -20.54 -2.63
CA PRO A 232 8.71 -20.69 -3.43
C PRO A 232 8.64 -19.89 -4.73
N GLY A 233 9.76 -19.34 -5.18
CA GLY A 233 9.86 -18.54 -6.39
C GLY A 233 10.93 -17.46 -6.31
N SER A 234 11.18 -16.80 -7.44
CA SER A 234 12.03 -15.61 -7.50
C SER A 234 11.18 -14.36 -7.30
N TYR A 235 11.69 -13.44 -6.48
CA TYR A 235 11.02 -12.21 -6.08
C TYR A 235 11.91 -11.01 -6.37
N THR A 236 11.30 -9.93 -6.86
CA THR A 236 11.88 -8.59 -6.71
C THR A 236 11.85 -8.24 -5.23
N MET A 237 12.96 -7.74 -4.70
CA MET A 237 13.12 -7.31 -3.32
C MET A 237 13.37 -5.81 -3.31
N LYS A 238 12.49 -5.02 -2.68
CA LYS A 238 12.64 -3.57 -2.53
C LYS A 238 12.81 -3.19 -1.06
N MET A 239 13.63 -2.18 -0.81
CA MET A 239 13.74 -1.50 0.48
C MET A 239 13.20 -0.08 0.35
N TYR A 240 12.48 0.36 1.38
CA TYR A 240 11.89 1.70 1.45
C TYR A 240 12.35 2.43 2.70
N ARG A 241 12.56 3.74 2.57
CA ARG A 241 12.48 4.71 3.66
C ARG A 241 11.03 5.20 3.66
N ASP A 242 10.29 4.84 4.71
CA ASP A 242 8.83 4.89 4.79
C ASP A 242 8.18 4.26 3.54
N GLU A 243 7.73 5.08 2.58
CA GLU A 243 7.11 4.65 1.33
C GLU A 243 7.97 4.92 0.08
N PHE A 244 9.09 5.61 0.23
CA PHE A 244 10.02 5.92 -0.85
C PHE A 244 11.01 4.79 -1.09
N SER A 245 11.08 4.27 -2.32
CA SER A 245 11.97 3.15 -2.66
C SER A 245 13.42 3.61 -2.77
N VAL A 246 14.29 3.04 -1.93
CA VAL A 246 15.70 3.45 -1.81
C VAL A 246 16.68 2.36 -2.28
N ALA A 247 16.20 1.13 -2.46
CA ALA A 247 16.98 0.03 -3.04
C ALA A 247 16.08 -1.02 -3.70
N GLN A 248 16.66 -1.73 -4.68
CA GLN A 248 16.05 -2.89 -5.32
C GLN A 248 17.10 -3.97 -5.59
N ASP A 249 16.73 -5.23 -5.37
CA ASP A 249 17.50 -6.43 -5.69
C ASP A 249 16.52 -7.58 -6.03
N THR A 250 17.01 -8.81 -6.09
CA THR A 250 16.23 -10.03 -6.26
C THR A 250 16.62 -11.09 -5.22
N VAL A 251 15.68 -11.98 -4.93
CA VAL A 251 15.88 -13.11 -4.02
C VAL A 251 15.07 -14.31 -4.50
N THR A 252 15.59 -15.53 -4.32
CA THR A 252 14.88 -16.77 -4.64
C THR A 252 14.57 -17.54 -3.36
N ILE A 253 13.30 -17.92 -3.18
CA ILE A 253 12.81 -18.71 -2.04
C ILE A 253 12.55 -20.14 -2.49
N THR A 254 12.94 -21.10 -1.66
CA THR A 254 12.64 -22.52 -1.80
C THR A 254 11.79 -23.02 -0.63
N ALA A 255 11.01 -24.08 -0.82
CA ALA A 255 10.23 -24.68 0.27
C ALA A 255 11.17 -25.22 1.37
N GLY A 256 10.87 -24.93 2.63
CA GLY A 256 11.72 -25.22 3.79
C GLY A 256 13.02 -24.40 3.85
N GLY A 257 13.34 -23.62 2.82
CA GLY A 257 14.54 -22.80 2.74
C GLY A 257 14.49 -21.63 3.70
N LYS A 258 15.57 -21.42 4.45
CA LYS A 258 15.79 -20.23 5.27
C LYS A 258 17.09 -19.59 4.78
N ILE A 259 17.00 -18.45 4.14
CA ILE A 259 18.16 -17.79 3.53
C ILE A 259 18.45 -16.45 4.18
N THR A 260 19.70 -16.03 4.09
CA THR A 260 20.14 -14.70 4.53
C THR A 260 20.41 -13.85 3.30
N LYS A 261 19.87 -12.64 3.25
CA LYS A 261 20.12 -11.64 2.20
C LYS A 261 20.16 -10.26 2.84
N ASN A 262 21.21 -9.49 2.65
CA ASN A 262 21.23 -8.08 3.10
C ASN A 262 20.78 -7.17 1.96
N ILE A 263 20.31 -5.97 2.29
CA ILE A 263 19.97 -4.92 1.32
C ILE A 263 20.41 -3.56 1.89
N ALA A 264 20.89 -2.67 1.04
CA ALA A 264 21.40 -1.36 1.44
C ALA A 264 20.84 -0.27 0.53
N SER A 265 20.61 0.92 1.07
CA SER A 265 20.19 2.08 0.28
C SER A 265 21.21 2.36 -0.82
N THR A 266 20.70 2.66 -2.01
CA THR A 266 21.48 3.01 -3.20
C THR A 266 21.41 4.49 -3.52
N GLU A 267 20.73 5.28 -2.68
CA GLU A 267 20.61 6.71 -2.87
C GLU A 267 21.98 7.40 -2.82
N SER A 268 22.19 8.30 -3.77
CA SER A 268 23.29 9.27 -3.71
C SER A 268 23.06 10.27 -2.58
N ASN A 269 24.13 10.79 -1.97
CA ASN A 269 24.08 11.89 -1.01
C ASN A 269 24.60 13.20 -1.62
N PRO A 270 23.82 13.89 -2.47
CA PRO A 270 24.25 15.12 -3.13
C PRO A 270 24.24 16.30 -2.16
N SER A 271 25.03 17.33 -2.47
CA SER A 271 24.93 18.62 -1.77
C SER A 271 23.59 19.28 -2.07
N VAL A 272 22.84 19.56 -1.00
CA VAL A 272 21.51 20.19 -1.06
C VAL A 272 21.65 21.65 -0.65
N ILE A 273 21.08 22.55 -1.44
CA ILE A 273 21.03 23.98 -1.12
C ILE A 273 19.85 24.25 -0.19
N TRP A 274 18.69 23.70 -0.55
CA TRP A 274 17.49 23.70 0.29
C TRP A 274 16.59 22.52 -0.09
N ARG A 275 15.73 22.11 0.86
CA ARG A 275 14.70 21.09 0.68
C ARG A 275 13.42 21.49 1.41
N ILE A 276 12.27 21.24 0.79
CA ILE A 276 10.94 21.31 1.41
C ILE A 276 10.36 19.89 1.44
N GLY A 277 9.98 19.41 2.62
CA GLY A 277 9.57 18.01 2.84
C GLY A 277 10.74 17.04 2.89
N ASP A 278 10.46 15.75 3.02
CA ASP A 278 11.43 14.66 2.94
C ASP A 278 11.06 13.68 1.82
N PHE A 279 12.04 13.06 1.17
CA PHE A 279 11.77 12.03 0.16
C PHE A 279 11.44 10.71 0.87
N ASP A 280 10.24 10.63 1.43
CA ASP A 280 9.75 9.49 2.22
C ASP A 280 8.48 8.85 1.62
N GLY A 281 7.97 9.42 0.52
CA GLY A 281 6.80 8.93 -0.20
C GLY A 281 5.48 9.33 0.47
N GLN A 282 5.50 10.25 1.43
CA GLN A 282 4.36 10.77 2.16
C GLN A 282 4.32 12.31 2.08
N PRO A 283 3.13 12.94 2.13
CA PRO A 283 3.01 14.40 2.04
C PRO A 283 2.85 15.09 3.42
N PHE A 284 3.28 14.47 4.52
CA PHE A 284 2.82 14.84 5.87
C PHE A 284 3.49 16.10 6.44
N GLU A 285 4.59 16.53 5.84
CA GLU A 285 5.45 17.64 6.28
C GLU A 285 4.98 18.99 5.70
N LEU A 286 3.95 19.00 4.85
CA LEU A 286 3.57 20.17 4.06
C LEU A 286 2.50 21.04 4.73
N LYS A 287 2.93 21.90 5.67
CA LYS A 287 2.42 23.28 5.91
C LYS A 287 3.40 24.00 6.87
N ASN A 288 3.98 25.14 6.44
CA ASN A 288 5.00 26.01 7.11
C ASN A 288 6.46 25.80 6.64
N GLY A 289 6.75 26.30 5.43
CA GLY A 289 8.06 26.28 4.78
C GLY A 289 8.97 27.45 5.17
N ASP A 290 9.35 27.51 6.45
CA ASP A 290 10.00 28.70 7.05
C ASP A 290 11.54 28.67 6.95
N LYS A 291 12.13 27.78 6.15
CA LYS A 291 13.59 27.60 6.09
C LYS A 291 14.10 27.68 4.65
N ILE A 292 14.42 28.90 4.22
CA ILE A 292 15.15 29.18 2.98
C ILE A 292 16.37 30.01 3.37
N GLU A 293 17.56 29.42 3.31
CA GLU A 293 18.83 30.15 3.43
C GLU A 293 19.34 30.53 2.02
N PRO A 294 19.79 31.77 1.80
CA PRO A 294 20.30 32.23 0.50
C PRO A 294 21.77 31.84 0.28
N ALA A 295 22.13 31.47 -0.94
CA ALA A 295 23.51 31.30 -1.39
C ALA A 295 23.75 31.94 -2.77
N ASP A 296 24.96 32.49 -2.95
CA ASP A 296 25.40 33.12 -4.20
C ASP A 296 26.12 32.15 -5.16
N GLN A 297 25.95 32.46 -6.45
CA GLN A 297 26.51 31.89 -7.69
C GLN A 297 26.79 30.38 -7.76
N LEU A 298 25.81 29.68 -8.35
CA LEU A 298 25.83 28.24 -8.60
C LEU A 298 26.22 27.95 -10.07
N SER A 299 27.03 26.92 -10.31
CA SER A 299 27.46 26.46 -11.63
C SER A 299 26.38 25.68 -12.41
N GLY A 300 25.12 26.13 -12.33
CA GLY A 300 23.94 25.32 -12.63
C GLY A 300 23.54 24.44 -11.45
N VAL A 301 22.24 24.17 -11.30
CA VAL A 301 21.66 23.37 -10.21
C VAL A 301 20.68 22.35 -10.75
N VAL A 302 20.36 21.32 -9.97
CA VAL A 302 19.32 20.35 -10.32
C VAL A 302 18.11 20.59 -9.43
N LEU A 303 16.98 20.99 -10.01
CA LEU A 303 15.70 20.99 -9.33
C LEU A 303 15.13 19.57 -9.38
N ARG A 304 14.72 19.04 -8.22
CA ARG A 304 14.00 17.78 -8.09
C ARG A 304 12.64 18.03 -7.46
N VAL A 305 11.61 17.48 -8.07
CA VAL A 305 10.25 17.45 -7.51
C VAL A 305 9.83 15.99 -7.42
N GLY A 306 9.85 15.46 -6.21
CA GLY A 306 9.24 14.17 -5.87
C GLY A 306 7.73 14.33 -5.76
N THR A 307 7.01 13.35 -6.31
CA THR A 307 5.56 13.25 -6.19
C THR A 307 5.20 11.87 -5.69
N THR A 308 4.04 11.73 -5.04
CA THR A 308 3.57 10.44 -4.53
C THR A 308 2.53 9.80 -5.46
N LEU A 309 1.62 10.61 -6.02
CA LEU A 309 0.53 10.20 -6.92
C LEU A 309 0.21 11.28 -7.94
N SER A 310 -0.10 10.88 -9.19
CA SER A 310 -0.67 11.75 -10.22
C SER A 310 -2.14 11.38 -10.54
N PHE A 311 -2.93 12.36 -10.94
CA PHE A 311 -4.30 12.18 -11.46
C PHE A 311 -4.43 12.86 -12.82
N LYS A 312 -5.06 12.16 -13.78
CA LYS A 312 -5.17 12.59 -15.19
C LYS A 312 -3.84 13.07 -15.79
N THR A 313 -2.77 12.35 -15.49
CA THR A 313 -1.40 12.66 -15.95
C THR A 313 -0.87 14.04 -15.51
N GLY A 314 -1.42 14.59 -14.40
CA GLY A 314 -0.90 15.80 -13.79
C GLY A 314 0.57 15.64 -13.43
N ARG A 315 1.41 16.58 -13.88
CA ARG A 315 2.84 16.64 -13.54
C ARG A 315 3.29 18.09 -13.30
N PRO A 316 4.44 18.32 -12.65
CA PRO A 316 4.89 19.67 -12.35
C PRO A 316 5.24 20.47 -13.61
N ASN A 317 4.78 21.72 -13.65
CA ASN A 317 5.18 22.75 -14.61
C ASN A 317 6.01 23.81 -13.87
N VAL A 318 7.33 23.76 -14.01
CA VAL A 318 8.24 24.56 -13.17
C VAL A 318 8.75 25.79 -13.91
N LYS A 319 8.78 26.93 -13.21
CA LYS A 319 9.39 28.17 -13.69
C LYS A 319 10.27 28.76 -12.58
N ILE A 320 11.51 29.11 -12.91
CA ILE A 320 12.41 29.82 -12.00
C ILE A 320 12.74 31.17 -12.63
N ASN A 321 12.31 32.26 -11.99
CA ASN A 321 12.40 33.61 -12.54
C ASN A 321 11.82 33.65 -13.98
N ASN A 322 12.65 33.87 -15.00
CA ASN A 322 12.25 33.89 -16.41
C ASN A 322 12.48 32.56 -17.14
N TRP A 323 13.16 31.60 -16.51
CA TRP A 323 13.43 30.29 -17.10
C TRP A 323 12.24 29.35 -16.89
N GLN A 324 11.83 28.69 -17.97
CA GLN A 324 10.77 27.70 -17.99
C GLN A 324 11.39 26.31 -18.12
N GLY A 325 11.07 25.42 -17.19
CA GLY A 325 11.45 24.02 -17.29
C GLY A 325 10.73 23.33 -18.44
N SER A 326 11.42 22.41 -19.11
CA SER A 326 10.82 21.53 -20.13
C SER A 326 9.74 20.65 -19.50
N ASP A 327 8.69 20.34 -20.26
CA ASP A 327 7.70 19.34 -19.86
C ASP A 327 8.38 17.96 -19.72
N PRO A 328 8.33 17.31 -18.55
CA PRO A 328 8.99 16.02 -18.35
C PRO A 328 8.25 14.85 -19.04
N GLY A 329 7.09 15.11 -19.64
CA GLY A 329 6.23 14.09 -20.25
C GLY A 329 5.16 13.61 -19.29
N ALA A 330 4.08 13.03 -19.85
CA ALA A 330 2.98 12.51 -19.08
C ALA A 330 3.41 11.26 -18.27
N PRO A 331 3.11 11.20 -16.96
CA PRO A 331 3.36 10.00 -16.16
C PRO A 331 2.44 8.85 -16.59
N ARG A 332 2.73 7.64 -16.10
CA ARG A 332 1.88 6.48 -16.32
C ARG A 332 0.50 6.72 -15.70
N LEU A 333 -0.55 6.53 -16.49
CA LEU A 333 -1.92 6.73 -16.03
C LEU A 333 -2.30 5.67 -14.99
N ILE A 334 -2.75 6.14 -13.82
CA ILE A 334 -3.57 5.39 -12.88
C ILE A 334 -5.01 5.87 -13.11
N ASP A 335 -5.85 5.03 -13.70
CA ASP A 335 -7.24 5.38 -14.02
C ASP A 335 -8.14 5.23 -12.77
N SER A 336 -7.88 6.07 -11.79
CA SER A 336 -8.60 6.11 -10.51
C SER A 336 -8.53 7.52 -9.92
N ARG A 337 -9.61 7.94 -9.26
CA ARG A 337 -9.50 9.03 -8.27
C ARG A 337 -8.57 8.58 -7.13
N GLY A 338 -7.89 9.52 -6.49
CA GLY A 338 -7.03 9.23 -5.35
C GLY A 338 -7.07 10.32 -4.29
N VAL A 339 -6.55 11.52 -4.58
CA VAL A 339 -6.50 12.63 -3.60
C VAL A 339 -7.88 13.00 -3.03
N THR A 340 -8.93 12.99 -3.86
CA THR A 340 -10.33 13.25 -3.45
C THR A 340 -10.96 12.09 -2.67
N ARG A 341 -10.18 11.08 -2.34
CA ARG A 341 -10.54 9.78 -1.78
C ARG A 341 -9.47 9.34 -0.78
N GLY A 342 -8.83 10.28 -0.07
CA GLY A 342 -7.88 9.99 1.00
C GLY A 342 -6.62 9.20 0.60
N ALA A 343 -6.36 8.97 -0.68
CA ALA A 343 -5.24 8.16 -1.17
C ALA A 343 -4.13 9.04 -1.74
N TYR A 344 -2.88 8.65 -1.46
CA TYR A 344 -1.68 9.35 -1.90
C TYR A 344 -0.60 8.44 -2.52
N ARG A 345 -0.75 7.11 -2.44
CA ARG A 345 0.27 6.16 -2.92
C ARG A 345 0.06 5.81 -4.40
N GLY A 346 0.78 6.49 -5.29
CA GLY A 346 0.86 6.20 -6.74
C GLY A 346 2.19 5.57 -7.16
N PHE A 347 2.74 5.95 -8.31
CA PHE A 347 4.04 5.42 -8.76
C PHE A 347 5.25 6.12 -8.11
N GLY A 348 5.07 7.28 -7.49
CA GLY A 348 6.16 7.96 -6.80
C GLY A 348 7.13 8.68 -7.74
N GLU A 349 6.63 9.28 -8.81
CA GLU A 349 7.46 9.89 -9.86
C GLU A 349 8.35 11.01 -9.28
N VAL A 350 9.64 10.99 -9.62
CA VAL A 350 10.59 12.07 -9.32
C VAL A 350 10.99 12.73 -10.62
N TYR A 351 10.68 14.02 -10.74
CA TYR A 351 10.99 14.83 -11.91
C TYR A 351 12.24 15.67 -11.65
N THR A 352 13.14 15.73 -12.62
CA THR A 352 14.40 16.48 -12.49
C THR A 352 14.59 17.47 -13.64
N TRP A 353 15.13 18.64 -13.31
CA TRP A 353 15.53 19.64 -14.30
C TRP A 353 16.91 20.17 -14.00
N ASN A 354 17.76 20.19 -15.03
CA ASN A 354 19.01 20.96 -15.02
C ASN A 354 18.66 22.44 -15.21
N VAL A 355 18.77 23.21 -14.14
CA VAL A 355 18.52 24.65 -14.14
C VAL A 355 19.83 25.37 -14.50
N PRO A 356 19.88 26.10 -15.63
CA PRO A 356 21.09 26.80 -16.03
C PRO A 356 21.39 27.95 -15.07
N ALA A 357 22.67 28.29 -14.88
CA ALA A 357 23.07 29.41 -14.02
C ALA A 357 22.39 30.74 -14.41
N THR A 358 22.11 30.94 -15.71
CA THR A 358 21.40 32.12 -16.25
C THR A 358 19.94 32.24 -15.80
N ALA A 359 19.35 31.17 -15.25
CA ALA A 359 18.02 31.21 -14.66
C ALA A 359 18.02 31.84 -13.26
N LEU A 360 19.18 31.93 -12.61
CA LEU A 360 19.35 32.38 -11.24
C LEU A 360 19.95 33.79 -11.21
N LYS A 361 19.61 34.55 -10.17
CA LYS A 361 20.21 35.85 -9.88
C LYS A 361 20.69 35.91 -8.44
N GLN A 362 21.61 36.84 -8.17
CA GLN A 362 22.04 37.15 -6.81
C GLN A 362 20.84 37.62 -5.98
N GLY A 363 20.74 37.17 -4.72
CA GLY A 363 19.61 37.46 -3.84
C GLY A 363 18.35 36.63 -4.13
N SER A 364 17.17 37.24 -4.02
CA SER A 364 15.90 36.51 -4.06
C SER A 364 15.57 35.93 -5.44
N ASN A 365 15.27 34.63 -5.48
CA ASN A 365 14.79 33.92 -6.67
C ASN A 365 13.37 33.41 -6.42
N THR A 366 12.55 33.30 -7.47
CA THR A 366 11.17 32.79 -7.36
C THR A 366 11.02 31.49 -8.15
N LEU A 367 10.66 30.41 -7.46
CA LEU A 367 10.21 29.15 -8.05
C LEU A 367 8.68 29.13 -8.07
N THR A 368 8.09 28.97 -9.24
CA THR A 368 6.66 28.69 -9.43
C THR A 368 6.51 27.26 -9.89
N ILE A 369 5.66 26.49 -9.21
CA ILE A 369 5.33 25.12 -9.58
C ILE A 369 3.83 25.09 -9.90
N GLY A 370 3.51 25.05 -11.18
CA GLY A 370 2.16 24.85 -11.69
C GLY A 370 1.90 23.39 -12.02
N VAL A 371 0.73 23.12 -12.60
CA VAL A 371 0.36 21.80 -13.09
C VAL A 371 0.26 21.81 -14.60
N PHE A 372 0.88 20.80 -15.17
CA PHE A 372 0.82 20.44 -16.56
C PHE A 372 -0.24 19.32 -16.66
N GLY A 373 -1.23 19.45 -17.56
CA GLY A 373 -2.27 18.42 -17.77
C GLY A 373 -3.63 19.02 -18.12
N THR A 374 -4.58 18.14 -18.44
CA THR A 374 -5.97 18.49 -18.72
C THR A 374 -6.89 17.64 -17.85
N GLY A 375 -8.06 18.15 -17.51
CA GLY A 375 -9.04 17.40 -16.71
C GLY A 375 -10.35 18.15 -16.59
N ASP A 376 -11.12 17.78 -15.58
CA ASP A 376 -12.40 18.45 -15.30
C ASP A 376 -12.13 19.67 -14.41
N ALA A 377 -13.16 20.23 -13.79
CA ALA A 377 -13.02 21.36 -12.88
C ALA A 377 -12.53 20.95 -11.48
N ASP A 378 -12.07 21.94 -10.71
CA ASP A 378 -11.73 21.85 -9.29
C ASP A 378 -10.77 20.69 -8.97
N TYR A 379 -11.07 19.88 -7.97
CA TYR A 379 -10.23 18.76 -7.53
C TYR A 379 -10.16 17.60 -8.54
N LEU A 380 -10.93 17.66 -9.63
CA LEU A 380 -10.91 16.68 -10.73
C LEU A 380 -10.18 17.20 -11.98
N SER A 381 -9.54 18.37 -11.88
CA SER A 381 -8.51 18.79 -12.82
C SER A 381 -7.28 17.89 -12.69
N ALA A 382 -6.40 17.90 -13.70
CA ALA A 382 -5.09 17.25 -13.57
C ALA A 382 -4.37 17.77 -12.32
N ASN A 383 -3.82 16.87 -11.52
CA ASN A 383 -3.12 17.19 -10.29
C ASN A 383 -2.08 16.12 -9.95
N TYR A 384 -1.20 16.44 -9.02
CA TYR A 384 -0.27 15.52 -8.40
C TYR A 384 -0.10 15.88 -6.92
N ILE A 385 0.29 14.90 -6.11
CA ILE A 385 0.61 15.09 -4.69
C ILE A 385 2.13 15.16 -4.55
N VAL A 386 2.63 16.20 -3.87
CA VAL A 386 4.06 16.40 -3.64
C VAL A 386 4.54 15.49 -2.52
N ASP A 387 5.73 14.91 -2.72
CA ASP A 387 6.55 14.23 -1.72
C ASP A 387 7.53 15.26 -1.13
N ALA A 388 8.60 15.55 -1.89
CA ALA A 388 9.56 16.59 -1.56
C ALA A 388 9.94 17.45 -2.78
N ILE A 389 10.43 18.66 -2.51
CA ILE A 389 11.04 19.54 -3.51
C ILE A 389 12.44 19.88 -3.03
N GLU A 390 13.43 19.71 -3.90
CA GLU A 390 14.83 19.89 -3.56
C GLU A 390 15.58 20.62 -4.68
N LEU A 391 16.47 21.53 -4.29
CA LEU A 391 17.45 22.12 -5.20
C LEU A 391 18.84 21.63 -4.83
N GLN A 392 19.47 20.90 -5.75
CA GLN A 392 20.80 20.33 -5.58
C GLN A 392 21.86 21.23 -6.23
N GLY A 393 22.98 21.40 -5.54
CA GLY A 393 24.13 22.16 -6.01
C GLY A 393 25.15 22.38 -4.89
N LYS A 394 26.34 22.86 -5.25
CA LYS A 394 27.34 23.24 -4.25
C LYS A 394 27.09 24.67 -3.80
N ALA A 395 26.76 24.86 -2.53
CA ALA A 395 26.74 26.16 -1.88
C ALA A 395 28.11 26.88 -2.09
N GLY A 396 28.09 28.18 -2.40
CA GLY A 396 29.30 28.98 -2.58
C GLY A 396 30.16 29.04 -1.31
N VAL A 397 31.44 29.41 -1.45
CA VAL A 397 32.43 29.42 -0.34
C VAL A 397 32.03 30.28 0.87
N ASP A 398 31.19 31.29 0.65
CA ASP A 398 30.69 32.23 1.65
C ASP A 398 29.29 31.90 2.17
N SER A 399 28.76 30.72 1.81
CA SER A 399 27.48 30.26 2.35
C SER A 399 27.63 30.00 3.85
N PRO A 400 26.59 30.26 4.67
CA PRO A 400 26.60 29.87 6.07
C PRO A 400 26.98 28.39 6.17
N LYS A 401 28.04 28.10 6.91
CA LYS A 401 28.40 26.73 7.26
C LYS A 401 27.69 26.43 8.56
N ASP A 402 26.94 25.33 8.58
CA ASP A 402 26.36 24.77 9.80
C ASP A 402 27.40 24.63 10.93
#